data_AF-A0A662TYC6-F1
#
_entry.id   AF-A0A662TYC6-F1
#
_cell.length_a   1.000
_cell.length_b   1.000
_cell.length_c   1.000
_cell.angle_alpha   90.00
_cell.angle_beta   90.00
_cell.angle_gamma   90.00
#
_symmetry.space_group_name_H-M   'P 1'
#
loop_
_entity.id
_entity.type
_entity.pdbx_description
1 polymer ?
#
loop_
_entity_poly.entity_id
_entity_poly.type
_entity_poly.pdbx_seq_one_letter_code
_entity_poly.pdbx_strand_id
1 'polypeptide(L)'
;MAVKIGWFSTGRDKAARDLLSSVVGGIERGELDVEIRFVFSNRERGENRESDKFFSLVEGFSIPLVCFSSKKFKPEQRRAGLEESKKLGRDSDNLIEWRRSYDSVVMDLIGRFDVDICVLAGYMLIVSDLMCEKLDMINLHPAPPGGPTGSWEEVIWELIR
;
A
#
# COMPACT_ATOMS: atom_id res chain seq x y z
N MET A 1 6.65 -20.37 -14.60
CA MET A 1 5.43 -20.26 -13.76
C MET A 1 5.34 -18.79 -13.42
N ALA A 2 4.20 -18.17 -13.68
CA ALA A 2 4.01 -16.76 -13.40
C ALA A 2 4.23 -16.47 -11.92
N VAL A 3 4.91 -15.36 -11.61
CA VAL A 3 5.08 -14.90 -10.23
C VAL A 3 3.74 -14.36 -9.73
N LYS A 4 3.25 -14.88 -8.62
CA LYS A 4 1.99 -14.45 -8.01
C LYS A 4 2.24 -13.27 -7.09
N ILE A 5 1.58 -12.14 -7.35
CA ILE A 5 1.79 -10.92 -6.58
C ILE A 5 0.55 -10.45 -5.83
N GLY A 6 0.77 -9.93 -4.62
CA GLY A 6 -0.18 -9.10 -3.89
C GLY A 6 0.10 -7.61 -4.15
N TRP A 7 -0.89 -6.83 -4.56
CA TRP A 7 -0.70 -5.42 -4.91
C TRP A 7 -1.25 -4.50 -3.82
N PHE A 8 -0.41 -3.72 -3.17
CA PHE A 8 -0.82 -2.77 -2.14
C PHE A 8 -0.84 -1.36 -2.72
N SER A 9 -1.98 -0.68 -2.64
CA SER A 9 -2.08 0.72 -3.07
C SER A 9 -3.18 1.46 -2.32
N THR A 10 -2.90 2.71 -1.94
CA THR A 10 -3.95 3.61 -1.42
C THR A 10 -4.85 4.15 -2.54
N GLY A 11 -4.42 4.05 -3.81
CA GLY A 11 -5.16 4.58 -4.96
C GLY A 11 -5.39 6.09 -4.87
N ARG A 12 -4.39 6.86 -4.41
CA ARG A 12 -4.55 8.29 -4.07
C ARG A 12 -4.82 9.18 -5.28
N ASP A 13 -4.41 8.77 -6.48
CA ASP A 13 -4.37 9.63 -7.66
C ASP A 13 -4.50 8.85 -8.99
N LYS A 14 -4.36 9.58 -10.10
CA LYS A 14 -4.35 9.01 -11.46
C LYS A 14 -3.12 8.12 -11.70
N ALA A 15 -1.96 8.44 -11.12
CA ALA A 15 -0.73 7.67 -11.35
C ALA A 15 -0.86 6.24 -10.80
N ALA A 16 -1.51 6.06 -9.64
CA ALA A 16 -1.83 4.73 -9.12
C ALA A 16 -2.67 3.88 -10.10
N ARG A 17 -3.64 4.52 -10.79
CA ARG A 17 -4.46 3.87 -11.83
C ARG A 17 -3.66 3.58 -13.10
N ASP A 18 -2.87 4.55 -13.56
CA ASP A 18 -2.05 4.40 -14.76
C ASP A 18 -1.02 3.27 -14.59
N LEU A 19 -0.40 3.17 -13.41
CA LEU A 19 0.57 2.13 -13.10
C LEU A 19 -0.07 0.74 -13.12
N LEU A 20 -1.20 0.55 -12.41
CA LEU A 20 -1.90 -0.74 -12.40
C LEU A 20 -2.35 -1.14 -13.81
N SER A 21 -2.95 -0.21 -14.58
CA SER A 21 -3.35 -0.46 -15.96
C SER A 21 -2.17 -0.84 -16.86
N SER A 22 -1.00 -0.22 -16.66
CA SER A 22 0.20 -0.53 -17.45
C SER A 22 0.70 -1.94 -17.15
N VAL A 23 0.70 -2.35 -15.88
CA VAL A 23 1.08 -3.71 -15.46
C VAL A 23 0.09 -4.74 -15.99
N VAL A 24 -1.22 -4.52 -15.81
CA VAL A 24 -2.26 -5.43 -16.34
C VAL A 24 -2.15 -5.56 -17.86
N GLY A 25 -1.98 -4.45 -18.57
CA GLY A 25 -1.79 -4.49 -20.03
C GLY A 25 -0.51 -5.24 -20.45
N GLY A 26 0.58 -5.14 -19.67
CA GLY A 26 1.80 -5.92 -19.89
C GLY A 26 1.59 -7.43 -19.68
N ILE A 27 0.80 -7.81 -18.68
CA ILE A 27 0.39 -9.21 -18.44
C ILE A 27 -0.45 -9.72 -19.61
N GLU A 28 -1.48 -8.97 -20.04
CA GLU A 28 -2.36 -9.35 -21.16
C GLU A 28 -1.62 -9.50 -22.50
N ARG A 29 -0.57 -8.70 -22.73
CA ARG A 29 0.30 -8.81 -23.91
C ARG A 29 1.35 -9.92 -23.79
N GLY A 30 1.46 -10.60 -22.65
CA GLY A 30 2.49 -11.62 -22.39
C GLY A 30 3.90 -11.06 -22.20
N GLU A 31 4.03 -9.76 -21.92
CA GLU A 31 5.31 -9.09 -21.64
C GLU A 31 5.76 -9.33 -20.19
N LEU A 32 4.81 -9.60 -19.28
CA LEU A 32 5.03 -9.85 -17.87
C LEU A 32 4.45 -11.22 -17.49
N ASP A 33 5.31 -12.15 -17.05
CA ASP A 33 4.90 -13.46 -16.51
C ASP A 33 4.52 -13.33 -15.02
N VAL A 34 3.43 -12.61 -14.76
CA VAL A 34 2.97 -12.23 -13.41
C VAL A 34 1.46 -12.42 -13.29
N GLU A 35 0.97 -12.88 -12.14
CA GLU A 35 -0.45 -12.95 -11.80
C GLU A 35 -0.75 -12.06 -10.58
N ILE A 36 -1.68 -11.11 -10.71
CA ILE A 36 -2.13 -10.29 -9.59
C ILE A 36 -3.25 -11.03 -8.83
N ARG A 37 -2.93 -11.53 -7.64
CA ARG A 37 -3.85 -12.36 -6.83
C ARG A 37 -4.86 -11.56 -6.04
N PHE A 38 -4.46 -10.36 -5.61
CA PHE A 38 -5.33 -9.40 -4.95
C PHE A 38 -4.76 -7.99 -5.09
N VAL A 39 -5.63 -7.01 -4.90
CA VAL A 39 -5.25 -5.63 -4.60
C VAL A 39 -5.77 -5.28 -3.20
N PHE A 40 -4.87 -4.80 -2.34
CA PHE A 40 -5.20 -4.29 -1.02
C PHE A 40 -5.19 -2.76 -0.99
N SER A 41 -6.19 -2.17 -0.34
CA SER A 41 -6.24 -0.74 -0.03
C SER A 41 -6.54 -0.49 1.44
N ASN A 42 -5.81 0.46 2.02
CA ASN A 42 -6.04 0.96 3.38
C ASN A 42 -7.20 1.97 3.48
N ARG A 43 -8.01 2.07 2.42
CA ARG A 43 -9.21 2.89 2.31
C ARG A 43 -10.40 2.05 1.87
N GLU A 44 -11.58 2.50 2.23
CA GLU A 44 -12.85 1.91 1.81
C GLU A 44 -13.61 2.82 0.83
N ARG A 45 -14.56 2.23 0.10
CA ARG A 45 -15.36 2.97 -0.87
C ARG A 45 -16.11 4.13 -0.17
N GLY A 46 -16.08 5.30 -0.78
CA GLY A 46 -16.67 6.54 -0.26
C GLY A 46 -15.74 7.36 0.64
N GLU A 47 -14.53 6.88 0.96
CA GLU A 47 -13.56 7.67 1.74
C GLU A 47 -12.81 8.71 0.90
N ASN A 48 -12.59 8.43 -0.38
CA ASN A 48 -11.91 9.35 -1.30
C ASN A 48 -12.28 9.06 -2.76
N ARG A 49 -12.61 10.11 -3.52
CA ARG A 49 -13.05 10.00 -4.92
C ARG A 49 -12.00 9.35 -5.84
N GLU A 50 -10.71 9.62 -5.66
CA GLU A 50 -9.68 9.01 -6.51
C GLU A 50 -9.46 7.53 -6.14
N SER A 51 -9.52 7.20 -4.85
CA SER A 51 -9.52 5.80 -4.40
C SER A 51 -10.73 5.04 -4.94
N ASP A 52 -11.92 5.64 -4.95
CA ASP A 52 -13.12 5.01 -5.52
C ASP A 52 -12.98 4.71 -7.02
N LYS A 53 -12.35 5.61 -7.79
CA LYS A 53 -12.01 5.37 -9.20
C LYS A 53 -10.99 4.24 -9.34
N PHE A 54 -10.02 4.16 -8.44
CA PHE A 54 -9.04 3.08 -8.42
C PHE A 54 -9.72 1.73 -8.12
N PHE A 55 -10.65 1.68 -7.18
CA PHE A 55 -11.41 0.47 -6.86
C PHE A 55 -12.24 -0.02 -8.04
N SER A 56 -12.96 0.88 -8.71
CA SER A 56 -13.71 0.53 -9.92
C SER A 56 -12.82 0.05 -11.07
N LEU A 57 -11.58 0.54 -11.17
CA LEU A 57 -10.60 0.02 -12.13
C LEU A 57 -10.16 -1.41 -11.77
N VAL A 58 -9.80 -1.66 -10.51
CA VAL A 58 -9.41 -2.99 -10.01
C VAL A 58 -10.51 -4.02 -10.27
N GLU A 59 -11.74 -3.68 -9.92
CA GLU A 59 -12.92 -4.52 -10.16
C GLU A 59 -13.14 -4.76 -11.67
N GLY A 60 -12.90 -3.74 -12.50
CA GLY A 60 -12.97 -3.85 -13.96
C GLY A 60 -11.96 -4.84 -14.56
N PHE A 61 -10.80 -5.01 -13.92
CA PHE A 61 -9.82 -6.04 -14.28
C PHE A 61 -10.15 -7.43 -13.70
N SER A 62 -11.29 -7.58 -13.01
CA SER A 62 -11.67 -8.82 -12.31
C SER A 62 -10.64 -9.28 -11.26
N ILE A 63 -9.85 -8.35 -10.71
CA ILE A 63 -8.89 -8.63 -9.65
C ILE A 63 -9.60 -8.54 -8.29
N PRO A 64 -9.40 -9.50 -7.37
CA PRO A 64 -9.96 -9.41 -6.02
C PRO A 64 -9.50 -8.15 -5.29
N LEU A 65 -10.45 -7.29 -4.91
CA LEU A 65 -10.20 -6.08 -4.10
C LEU A 65 -10.45 -6.36 -2.62
N VAL A 66 -9.45 -6.09 -1.79
CA VAL A 66 -9.54 -6.15 -0.33
C VAL A 66 -9.35 -4.74 0.23
N CYS A 67 -10.33 -4.26 0.99
CA CYS A 67 -10.28 -2.94 1.62
C CYS A 67 -10.38 -3.08 3.13
N PHE A 68 -9.54 -2.33 3.84
CA PHE A 68 -9.66 -2.20 5.30
C PHE A 68 -9.26 -0.78 5.72
N SER A 69 -10.22 0.01 6.19
CA SER A 69 -9.96 1.42 6.46
C SER A 69 -9.04 1.66 7.65
N SER A 70 -7.86 2.18 7.36
CA SER A 70 -6.92 2.70 8.36
C SER A 70 -7.43 3.92 9.13
N LYS A 71 -8.39 4.66 8.55
CA LYS A 71 -9.03 5.80 9.20
C LYS A 71 -10.03 5.36 10.28
N LYS A 72 -10.74 4.26 10.02
CA LYS A 72 -11.75 3.71 10.94
C LYS A 72 -11.14 2.80 12.01
N PHE A 73 -9.92 2.29 11.79
CA PHE A 73 -9.27 1.40 12.74
C PHE A 73 -8.64 2.14 13.93
N LYS A 74 -9.22 1.95 15.12
CA LYS A 74 -8.74 2.51 16.41
C LYS A 74 -8.28 3.98 16.30
N PRO A 75 -9.15 4.91 15.86
CA PRO A 75 -8.74 6.26 15.49
C PRO A 75 -8.18 7.07 16.65
N GLU A 76 -8.66 6.85 17.88
CA GLU A 76 -8.16 7.52 19.08
C GLU A 76 -6.73 7.10 19.41
N GLN A 77 -6.43 5.79 19.36
CA GLN A 77 -5.08 5.26 19.57
C GLN A 77 -4.12 5.79 18.51
N ARG A 78 -4.53 5.79 17.24
CA ARG A 78 -3.73 6.33 16.14
C ARG A 78 -3.39 7.79 16.35
N ARG A 79 -4.38 8.61 16.73
CA ARG A 79 -4.19 10.05 16.96
C ARG A 79 -3.25 10.29 18.13
N ALA A 80 -3.47 9.63 19.26
CA ALA A 80 -2.62 9.75 20.44
C ALA A 80 -1.17 9.34 20.13
N GLY A 81 -0.98 8.21 19.45
CA GLY A 81 0.35 7.74 19.04
C GLY A 81 1.06 8.70 18.09
N LEU A 82 0.35 9.30 17.13
CA LEU A 82 0.93 10.32 16.23
C LEU A 82 1.33 11.60 16.97
N GLU A 83 0.51 12.07 17.92
CA GLU A 83 0.81 13.25 18.74
C GLU A 83 2.01 13.02 19.65
N GLU A 84 2.10 11.83 20.26
CA GLU A 84 3.22 11.40 21.07
C GLU A 84 4.51 11.30 20.25
N SER A 85 4.44 10.68 19.06
CA SER A 85 5.58 10.51 18.17
C SER A 85 6.18 11.86 17.75
N LYS A 86 5.32 12.86 17.46
CA LYS A 86 5.75 14.23 17.17
C LYS A 86 6.53 14.87 18.31
N LYS A 87 6.14 14.61 19.57
CA LYS A 87 6.84 15.13 20.75
C LYS A 87 8.18 14.43 20.98
N LEU A 88 8.26 13.13 20.67
CA LEU A 88 9.45 12.32 20.87
C LEU A 88 10.48 12.45 19.74
N GLY A 89 10.08 12.91 18.55
CA GLY A 89 10.95 12.91 17.35
C GLY A 89 11.22 11.51 16.79
N ARG A 90 10.49 10.49 17.25
CA ARG A 90 10.51 9.10 16.80
C ARG A 90 9.13 8.49 16.94
N ASP A 91 8.89 7.33 16.34
CA ASP A 91 7.65 6.59 16.59
C ASP A 91 7.51 6.23 18.07
N SER A 92 6.32 6.49 18.62
CA SER A 92 5.96 6.10 19.98
C SER A 92 5.49 4.65 20.04
N ASP A 93 5.59 4.05 21.22
CA ASP A 93 5.21 2.65 21.43
C ASP A 93 3.72 2.43 21.10
N ASN A 94 2.86 3.41 21.40
CA ASN A 94 1.45 3.40 21.01
C ASN A 94 1.24 3.39 19.49
N LEU A 95 2.05 4.14 18.74
CA LEU A 95 1.96 4.18 17.28
C LEU A 95 2.47 2.87 16.67
N ILE A 96 3.55 2.31 17.22
CA ILE A 96 4.10 1.01 16.82
C ILE A 96 3.07 -0.09 17.06
N GLU A 97 2.44 -0.12 18.24
CA GLU A 97 1.40 -1.10 18.58
C GLU A 97 0.17 -0.95 17.66
N TRP A 98 -0.24 0.28 17.37
CA TRP A 98 -1.34 0.53 16.42
C TRP A 98 -1.03 -0.04 15.04
N ARG A 99 0.19 0.17 14.51
CA ARG A 99 0.61 -0.37 13.21
C ARG A 99 0.62 -1.89 13.20
N ARG A 100 1.25 -2.53 14.21
CA ARG A 100 1.25 -3.99 14.35
C ARG A 100 -0.16 -4.57 14.43
N SER A 101 -1.05 -3.91 15.19
CA SER A 101 -2.45 -4.33 15.31
C SER A 101 -3.20 -4.21 13.99
N TYR A 102 -3.00 -3.11 13.25
CA TYR A 102 -3.65 -2.89 11.97
C TYR A 102 -3.17 -3.92 10.95
N ASP A 103 -1.86 -4.09 10.83
CA ASP A 103 -1.23 -5.00 9.88
C ASP A 103 -1.55 -6.47 10.18
N SER A 104 -1.71 -6.84 11.45
CA SER A 104 -2.18 -8.19 11.81
C SER A 104 -3.54 -8.49 11.17
N VAL A 105 -4.49 -7.55 11.24
CA VAL A 105 -5.81 -7.72 10.61
C VAL A 105 -5.69 -7.76 9.10
N VAL A 106 -4.83 -6.90 8.51
CA VAL A 106 -4.59 -6.91 7.07
C VAL A 106 -4.04 -8.26 6.60
N MET A 107 -3.06 -8.82 7.31
CA MET A 107 -2.50 -10.15 7.02
C MET A 107 -3.55 -11.25 7.11
N ASP A 108 -4.45 -11.21 8.10
CA ASP A 108 -5.54 -12.19 8.20
C ASP A 108 -6.51 -12.09 7.01
N LEU A 109 -6.81 -10.87 6.53
CA LEU A 109 -7.70 -10.64 5.39
C LEU A 109 -7.10 -11.12 4.05
N ILE A 110 -5.79 -10.94 3.86
CA ILE A 110 -5.09 -11.34 2.63
C ILE A 110 -4.54 -12.76 2.69
N GLY A 111 -4.45 -13.39 3.86
CA GLY A 111 -3.84 -14.71 4.06
C GLY A 111 -4.55 -15.86 3.31
N ARG A 112 -5.75 -15.62 2.78
CA ARG A 112 -6.45 -16.55 1.88
C ARG A 112 -5.90 -16.59 0.45
N PHE A 113 -5.05 -15.64 0.07
CA PHE A 113 -4.44 -15.56 -1.25
C PHE A 113 -3.03 -16.13 -1.21
N ASP A 114 -2.76 -17.08 -2.10
CA ASP A 114 -1.42 -17.61 -2.36
C ASP A 114 -0.64 -16.61 -3.20
N VAL A 115 0.40 -15.97 -2.63
CA VAL A 115 1.27 -14.97 -3.25
C VAL A 115 2.74 -15.27 -2.97
N ASP A 116 3.61 -15.03 -3.95
CA ASP A 116 5.05 -15.16 -3.83
C ASP A 116 5.68 -13.87 -3.28
N ILE A 117 5.14 -12.70 -3.65
CA ILE A 117 5.67 -11.39 -3.22
C ILE A 117 4.58 -10.31 -3.22
N CYS A 118 4.71 -9.32 -2.35
CA CYS A 118 3.84 -8.16 -2.30
C CYS A 118 4.53 -6.90 -2.84
N VAL A 119 3.79 -6.12 -3.64
CA VAL A 119 4.28 -4.87 -4.24
C VAL A 119 3.55 -3.69 -3.60
N LEU A 120 4.29 -2.84 -2.89
CA LEU A 120 3.80 -1.57 -2.37
C LEU A 120 3.91 -0.51 -3.47
N ALA A 121 2.79 -0.26 -4.15
CA ALA A 121 2.67 0.65 -5.28
C ALA A 121 1.79 1.85 -4.91
N GLY A 122 2.41 2.85 -4.27
CA GLY A 122 1.68 4.01 -3.75
C GLY A 122 0.86 3.66 -2.49
N TYR A 123 1.41 2.81 -1.62
CA TYR A 123 0.83 2.49 -0.32
C TYR A 123 1.26 3.54 0.71
N MET A 124 0.30 4.31 1.23
CA MET A 124 0.57 5.53 2.01
C MET A 124 0.60 5.29 3.53
N LEU A 125 0.90 4.07 3.97
CA LEU A 125 1.11 3.72 5.37
C LEU A 125 2.49 3.10 5.57
N ILE A 126 3.05 3.29 6.76
CA ILE A 126 4.27 2.60 7.19
C ILE A 126 3.87 1.18 7.61
N VAL A 127 4.43 0.20 6.92
CA VAL A 127 4.28 -1.23 7.26
C VAL A 127 5.05 -1.53 8.55
N SER A 128 4.43 -2.29 9.44
CA SER A 128 5.03 -2.74 10.70
C SER A 128 6.14 -3.76 10.49
N ASP A 129 7.04 -3.84 11.47
CA ASP A 129 8.05 -4.89 11.57
C ASP A 129 7.44 -6.29 11.42
N LEU A 130 6.31 -6.54 12.08
CA LEU A 130 5.58 -7.80 12.02
C LEU A 130 5.20 -8.23 10.60
N MET A 131 4.72 -7.30 9.76
CA MET A 131 4.34 -7.63 8.38
C MET A 131 5.57 -7.79 7.49
N CYS A 132 6.61 -6.98 7.68
CA CYS A 132 7.89 -7.12 6.98
C CYS A 132 8.59 -8.47 7.27
N GLU A 133 8.43 -9.02 8.47
CA GLU A 133 8.98 -10.34 8.83
C GLU A 133 8.21 -11.51 8.19
N LYS A 134 6.94 -11.30 7.85
CA LYS A 134 6.03 -12.37 7.39
C LYS A 134 5.78 -12.39 5.90
N LEU A 135 5.93 -11.25 5.23
CA LEU A 135 5.67 -11.12 3.80
C LEU A 135 6.94 -10.64 3.10
N ASP A 136 7.29 -11.27 1.99
CA ASP A 136 8.26 -10.71 1.06
C ASP A 136 7.62 -9.51 0.37
N MET A 137 8.22 -8.32 0.50
CA MET A 137 7.67 -7.08 -0.03
C MET A 137 8.73 -6.25 -0.75
N ILE A 138 8.33 -5.61 -1.85
CA ILE A 138 9.09 -4.55 -2.51
C ILE A 138 8.28 -3.26 -2.52
N ASN A 139 8.94 -2.11 -2.39
CA ASN A 139 8.31 -0.81 -2.45
C ASN A 139 8.80 -0.01 -3.63
N LEU A 140 7.87 0.52 -4.43
CA LEU A 140 8.20 1.48 -5.47
C LEU A 140 8.41 2.86 -4.83
N HIS A 141 9.64 3.37 -4.91
CA HIS A 141 9.99 4.70 -4.41
C HIS A 141 10.53 5.57 -5.56
N PRO A 142 10.15 6.85 -5.66
CA PRO A 142 10.53 7.71 -6.78
C PRO A 142 11.86 8.42 -6.59
N ALA A 143 12.81 7.72 -6.01
CA ALA A 143 14.20 8.14 -5.94
C ALA A 143 15.08 6.90 -6.13
N PRO A 144 16.30 7.05 -6.68
CA PRO A 144 17.28 5.97 -6.64
C PRO A 144 17.57 5.57 -5.18
N PRO A 145 18.02 4.33 -4.93
CA PRO A 145 18.49 3.93 -3.61
C PRO A 145 19.53 4.91 -3.06
N GLY A 146 19.35 5.39 -1.83
CA GLY A 146 20.18 6.43 -1.21
C GLY A 146 19.79 7.87 -1.58
N GLY A 147 18.77 8.06 -2.42
CA GLY A 147 18.16 9.35 -2.71
C GLY A 147 17.18 9.82 -1.62
N PRO A 148 16.50 10.95 -1.86
CA PRO A 148 15.58 11.54 -0.89
C PRO A 148 14.48 10.60 -0.41
N THR A 149 14.16 10.70 0.87
CA THR A 149 13.11 9.92 1.54
C THR A 149 11.89 10.78 1.82
N GLY A 150 10.70 10.20 1.80
CA GLY A 150 9.45 10.90 2.07
C GLY A 150 8.35 10.48 1.11
N SER A 151 7.25 11.23 1.11
CA SER A 151 6.22 11.13 0.08
C SER A 151 6.78 11.50 -1.30
N TRP A 152 6.13 11.02 -2.37
CA TRP A 152 6.51 11.37 -3.74
C TRP A 152 6.61 12.89 -3.95
N GLU A 153 5.70 13.68 -3.36
CA GLU A 153 5.71 15.14 -3.47
C GLU A 153 7.00 15.72 -2.88
N GLU A 154 7.36 15.32 -1.66
CA GLU A 154 8.59 15.76 -0.97
C GLU A 154 9.85 15.39 -1.76
N VAL A 155 9.90 14.16 -2.28
CA VAL A 155 11.01 13.65 -3.09
C VAL A 155 11.18 14.45 -4.38
N ILE A 156 10.11 14.70 -5.12
CA ILE A 156 10.19 15.49 -6.36
C ILE A 156 10.63 16.91 -6.07
N TRP A 157 10.11 17.55 -5.01
CA TRP A 157 10.55 18.90 -4.63
C TRP A 157 12.04 18.98 -4.30
N GLU A 158 12.63 17.91 -3.75
CA GLU A 158 14.07 17.86 -3.49
C GLU A 158 14.87 17.63 -4.78
N LEU A 159 14.39 16.77 -5.68
CA LEU A 159 15.09 16.41 -6.91
C LEU A 159 15.07 17.50 -7.99
N ILE A 160 14.08 18.40 -7.98
CA ILE A 160 13.98 19.50 -8.97
C ILE A 160 14.69 20.79 -8.51
N ARG A 161 15.38 20.77 -7.37
CA ARG A 161 16.22 21.89 -6.92
C ARG A 161 17.47 22.06 -7.77
#